data_AF-A0A931G6G8-F1
#
_entry.id   AF-A0A931G6G8-F1
#
_cell.length_a   1.000
_cell.length_b   1.000
_cell.length_c   1.000
_cell.angle_alpha   90.00
_cell.angle_beta   90.00
_cell.angle_gamma   90.00
#
_symmetry.space_group_name_H-M   'P 1'
#
loop_
_entity.id
_entity.type
_entity.pdbx_description
1 polymer ?
#
loop_
_entity_poly.entity_id
_entity_poly.type
_entity_poly.pdbx_seq_one_letter_code
_entity_poly.pdbx_strand_id
1 'polypeptide(L)'
;MLPHHPLALEGLDAQLVNVVRSAKGQGAVPTMPQGGGWLMVEVGGATSEEAMAAAEKVVLVAGPVDAMVLPAGPEAKRLWQIRADGAGLAGRPASGGQAWPGWEDSAVPPENLGAYLPDLEALMQGEGLSGLAYGHFGNGCVHVRIDFPLEENAAVMRRFLEFLTSIGWEAPSSDERLLAQPHCHQYAVIGYDKDLALLDAMGCDVEVSSGCCGLAGNFGMEKGHYEVSVTIAEQGILAKARTDPDRAILADGFSCRTQVSDLAGRGSRHLVEVIADALDRDPAHEDA
;
A
#
# COMPACT_ATOMS: atom_id res chain seq x y z
N MET A 1 -17.18 -6.21 -12.87
CA MET A 1 -17.94 -4.94 -12.87
C MET A 1 -17.40 -3.90 -13.86
N LEU A 2 -16.07 -3.74 -13.99
CA LEU A 2 -15.45 -2.78 -14.93
C LEU A 2 -16.00 -2.82 -16.39
N PRO A 3 -16.35 -3.99 -16.96
CA PRO A 3 -16.94 -4.05 -18.31
C PRO A 3 -18.31 -3.35 -18.45
N HIS A 4 -18.96 -2.97 -17.34
CA HIS A 4 -20.21 -2.21 -17.34
C HIS A 4 -19.98 -0.69 -17.30
N HIS A 5 -18.73 -0.23 -17.42
CA HIS A 5 -18.35 1.18 -17.46
C HIS A 5 -18.94 2.03 -16.31
N PRO A 6 -18.74 1.64 -15.04
CA PRO A 6 -19.15 2.47 -13.92
C PRO A 6 -18.41 3.82 -13.96
N LEU A 7 -19.10 4.88 -13.51
CA LEU A 7 -18.53 6.22 -13.39
C LEU A 7 -17.60 6.32 -12.17
N ALA A 8 -17.91 5.57 -11.10
CA ALA A 8 -17.10 5.49 -9.89
C ALA A 8 -17.26 4.12 -9.21
N LEU A 9 -16.20 3.68 -8.53
CA LEU A 9 -16.12 2.46 -7.73
C LEU A 9 -15.28 2.74 -6.48
N GLU A 10 -15.96 3.05 -5.36
CA GLU A 10 -15.31 3.42 -4.10
C GLU A 10 -15.56 2.40 -3.01
N GLY A 11 -14.52 2.05 -2.27
CA GLY A 11 -14.63 1.18 -1.09
C GLY A 11 -14.82 1.96 0.21
N LEU A 12 -15.58 1.37 1.12
CA LEU A 12 -15.61 1.73 2.55
C LEU A 12 -15.88 0.48 3.42
N ASP A 13 -15.39 0.49 4.64
CA ASP A 13 -15.66 -0.57 5.62
C ASP A 13 -16.60 -0.13 6.76
N ALA A 14 -17.02 -1.08 7.59
CA ALA A 14 -17.88 -0.87 8.75
C ALA A 14 -17.20 0.00 9.82
N GLN A 15 -15.88 -0.07 9.95
CA GLN A 15 -15.11 0.74 10.90
C GLN A 15 -15.25 2.23 10.54
N LEU A 16 -15.08 2.58 9.27
CA LEU A 16 -15.20 3.93 8.72
C LEU A 16 -16.61 4.48 8.90
N VAL A 17 -17.62 3.66 8.61
CA VAL A 17 -19.03 4.02 8.83
C VAL A 17 -19.30 4.31 10.31
N ASN A 18 -18.76 3.50 11.21
CA ASN A 18 -18.92 3.71 12.64
C ASN A 18 -18.21 4.98 13.12
N VAL A 19 -17.05 5.32 12.55
CA VAL A 19 -16.39 6.62 12.79
C VAL A 19 -17.29 7.79 12.40
N VAL A 20 -17.94 7.72 11.23
CA VAL A 20 -18.89 8.78 10.80
C VAL A 20 -20.08 8.87 11.76
N ARG A 21 -20.65 7.74 12.20
CA ARG A 21 -21.74 7.73 13.20
C ARG A 21 -21.32 8.33 14.53
N SER A 22 -20.12 8.01 15.01
CA SER A 22 -19.57 8.55 16.25
C SER A 22 -19.32 10.06 16.16
N ALA A 23 -18.80 10.53 15.03
CA ALA A 23 -18.45 11.94 14.83
C ALA A 23 -19.67 12.83 14.52
N LYS A 24 -20.65 12.34 13.75
CA LYS A 24 -21.78 13.13 13.23
C LYS A 24 -23.14 12.74 13.81
N GLY A 25 -23.19 11.75 14.69
CA GLY A 25 -24.40 11.24 15.32
C GLY A 25 -24.95 9.99 14.63
N GLN A 26 -25.66 9.14 15.39
CA GLN A 26 -26.15 7.84 14.92
C GLN A 26 -27.06 7.94 13.70
N GLY A 27 -27.84 9.02 13.59
CA GLY A 27 -28.71 9.28 12.45
C GLY A 27 -28.00 9.79 11.20
N ALA A 28 -26.67 10.02 11.22
CA ALA A 28 -25.91 10.57 10.10
C ALA A 28 -25.70 9.56 8.96
N VAL A 29 -25.60 8.27 9.29
CA VAL A 29 -25.50 7.17 8.32
C VAL A 29 -26.85 6.44 8.27
N PRO A 30 -27.47 6.25 7.09
CA PRO A 30 -28.69 5.46 6.97
C PRO A 30 -28.44 3.97 7.32
N THR A 31 -29.50 3.17 7.31
CA THR A 31 -29.34 1.71 7.34
C THR A 31 -28.57 1.28 6.10
N MET A 32 -27.42 0.65 6.30
CA MET A 32 -26.57 0.12 5.24
C MET A 32 -27.00 -1.31 4.90
N PRO A 33 -26.75 -1.79 3.66
CA PRO A 33 -26.91 -3.20 3.31
C PRO A 33 -26.12 -4.10 4.26
N GLN A 34 -26.55 -5.36 4.44
CA GLN A 34 -25.82 -6.34 5.25
C GLN A 34 -24.37 -6.51 4.75
N GLY A 35 -23.42 -6.59 5.68
CA GLY A 35 -22.00 -6.77 5.38
C GLY A 35 -21.07 -6.01 6.32
N GLY A 36 -19.77 -6.28 6.20
CA GLY A 36 -18.68 -5.58 6.90
C GLY A 36 -17.92 -4.57 6.04
N GLY A 37 -18.14 -4.59 4.73
CA GLY A 37 -17.59 -3.65 3.77
C GLY A 37 -18.55 -3.44 2.61
N TRP A 38 -18.47 -2.27 1.97
CA TRP A 38 -19.35 -1.89 0.88
C TRP A 38 -18.53 -1.31 -0.27
N LEU A 39 -18.89 -1.72 -1.48
CA LEU A 39 -18.47 -1.08 -2.71
C LEU A 39 -19.58 -0.15 -3.18
N MET A 40 -19.30 1.15 -3.20
CA MET A 40 -20.18 2.14 -3.79
C MET A 40 -19.92 2.23 -5.28
N VAL A 41 -20.99 2.09 -6.07
CA VAL A 41 -20.92 2.15 -7.52
C VAL A 41 -21.78 3.30 -8.03
N GLU A 42 -21.18 4.17 -8.84
CA GLU A 42 -21.93 5.15 -9.63
C GLU A 42 -22.03 4.66 -11.07
N VAL A 43 -23.22 4.74 -11.66
CA VAL A 43 -23.47 4.41 -13.07
C VAL A 43 -24.25 5.53 -13.74
N GLY A 44 -24.02 5.70 -15.04
CA GLY A 44 -24.71 6.68 -15.87
C GLY A 44 -25.75 6.06 -16.80
N GLY A 45 -26.59 6.91 -17.36
CA GLY A 45 -27.53 6.61 -18.44
C GLY A 45 -27.99 7.91 -19.09
N ALA A 46 -28.54 7.87 -20.31
CA ALA A 46 -29.11 9.07 -20.92
C ALA A 46 -30.40 9.51 -20.20
N THR A 47 -31.05 8.57 -19.50
CA THR A 47 -32.21 8.81 -18.64
C THR A 47 -32.01 8.20 -17.25
N SER A 48 -32.82 8.63 -16.28
CA SER A 48 -32.83 8.02 -14.95
C SER A 48 -33.23 6.55 -14.98
N GLU A 49 -34.11 6.15 -15.90
CA GLU A 49 -34.55 4.76 -16.04
C GLU A 49 -33.40 3.88 -16.56
N GLU A 50 -32.65 4.37 -17.55
CA GLU A 50 -31.46 3.69 -18.05
C GLU A 50 -30.37 3.55 -16.98
N ALA A 51 -30.13 4.61 -16.19
CA ALA A 51 -29.15 4.57 -15.11
C ALA A 51 -29.54 3.55 -14.03
N MET A 52 -30.82 3.51 -13.64
CA MET A 52 -31.32 2.52 -12.69
C MET A 52 -31.20 1.09 -13.24
N ALA A 53 -31.56 0.86 -14.51
CA ALA A 53 -31.41 -0.45 -15.14
C ALA A 53 -29.93 -0.88 -15.26
N ALA A 54 -29.01 0.05 -15.46
CA ALA A 54 -27.58 -0.22 -15.42
C ALA A 54 -27.10 -0.61 -14.01
N ALA A 55 -27.58 0.07 -12.97
CA ALA A 55 -27.23 -0.23 -11.58
C ALA A 55 -27.68 -1.65 -11.19
N GLU A 56 -28.90 -2.04 -11.55
CA GLU A 56 -29.42 -3.40 -11.31
C GLU A 56 -28.56 -4.47 -12.00
N LYS A 57 -28.08 -4.22 -13.23
CA LYS A 57 -27.16 -5.13 -13.92
C LYS A 57 -25.82 -5.27 -13.18
N VAL A 58 -25.30 -4.16 -12.65
CA VAL A 58 -24.06 -4.21 -11.84
C VAL A 58 -24.28 -5.05 -10.60
N VAL A 59 -25.38 -4.87 -9.87
CA VAL A 59 -25.70 -5.67 -8.67
C VAL A 59 -25.74 -7.16 -9.01
N LEU A 60 -26.43 -7.53 -10.10
CA LEU A 60 -26.52 -8.92 -10.55
C LEU A 60 -25.14 -9.53 -10.85
N VAL A 61 -24.24 -8.78 -11.50
CA VAL A 61 -22.90 -9.27 -11.86
C VAL A 61 -21.94 -9.25 -10.67
N ALA A 62 -22.12 -8.31 -9.74
CA ALA A 62 -21.32 -8.21 -8.52
C ALA A 62 -21.64 -9.33 -7.52
N GLY A 63 -22.90 -9.79 -7.48
CA GLY A 63 -23.35 -10.84 -6.57
C GLY A 63 -23.13 -10.54 -5.08
N PRO A 64 -23.51 -9.36 -4.57
CA PRO A 64 -23.27 -9.01 -3.17
C PRO A 64 -24.19 -9.80 -2.24
N VAL A 65 -23.82 -9.86 -0.95
CA VAL A 65 -24.69 -10.43 0.11
C VAL A 65 -25.99 -9.64 0.25
N ASP A 66 -25.92 -8.32 0.09
CA ASP A 66 -27.05 -7.40 0.11
C ASP A 66 -26.72 -6.15 -0.71
N ALA A 67 -27.74 -5.45 -1.22
CA ALA A 67 -27.57 -4.29 -2.08
C ALA A 67 -28.64 -3.22 -1.83
N MET A 68 -28.26 -1.97 -2.07
CA MET A 68 -29.18 -0.83 -2.09
C MET A 68 -28.93 -0.04 -3.37
N VAL A 69 -29.97 0.11 -4.19
CA VAL A 69 -29.93 0.90 -5.42
C VAL A 69 -30.76 2.17 -5.21
N LEU A 70 -30.14 3.32 -5.43
CA LEU A 70 -30.80 4.63 -5.26
C LEU A 70 -30.76 5.42 -6.57
N PRO A 71 -31.84 6.14 -6.92
CA PRO A 71 -31.79 7.10 -8.02
C PRO A 71 -30.89 8.28 -7.66
N ALA A 72 -30.47 9.03 -8.68
CA ALA A 72 -29.78 10.30 -8.48
C ALA A 72 -30.65 11.25 -7.64
N GLY A 73 -30.09 11.78 -6.56
CA GLY A 73 -30.84 12.63 -5.64
C GLY A 73 -30.15 12.85 -4.31
N PRO A 74 -30.85 13.50 -3.36
CA PRO A 74 -30.30 13.83 -2.04
C PRO A 74 -29.80 12.61 -1.26
N GLU A 75 -30.48 11.46 -1.37
CA GLU A 75 -30.10 10.23 -0.67
C GLU A 75 -28.81 9.63 -1.21
N ALA A 76 -28.68 9.50 -2.54
CA ALA A 76 -27.44 9.06 -3.16
C ALA A 76 -26.27 10.00 -2.83
N LYS A 77 -26.49 11.32 -2.93
CA LYS A 77 -25.49 12.33 -2.57
C LYS A 77 -25.04 12.21 -1.11
N ARG A 78 -25.96 11.87 -0.20
CA ARG A 78 -25.66 11.65 1.21
C ARG A 78 -24.74 10.45 1.43
N LEU A 79 -24.94 9.34 0.71
CA LEU A 79 -24.02 8.20 0.78
C LEU A 79 -22.61 8.57 0.30
N TRP A 80 -22.51 9.32 -0.81
CA TRP A 80 -21.23 9.82 -1.31
C TRP A 80 -20.54 10.74 -0.31
N GLN A 81 -21.32 11.56 0.40
CA GLN A 81 -20.79 12.40 1.46
C GLN A 81 -20.23 11.58 2.63
N ILE A 82 -20.86 10.45 3.00
CA ILE A 82 -20.34 9.56 4.05
C ILE A 82 -18.97 8.99 3.67
N ARG A 83 -18.79 8.58 2.40
CA ARG A 83 -17.49 8.12 1.89
C ARG A 83 -16.42 9.22 1.90
N ALA A 84 -16.79 10.44 1.53
CA ALA A 84 -15.89 11.58 1.56
C ALA A 84 -15.50 11.97 3.01
N ASP A 85 -16.48 11.98 3.92
CA ASP A 85 -16.30 12.30 5.33
C ASP A 85 -15.43 11.25 6.04
N GLY A 86 -15.66 9.96 5.74
CA GLY A 86 -14.93 8.84 6.31
C GLY A 86 -13.42 9.01 6.14
N ALA A 87 -12.96 9.32 4.93
CA ALA A 87 -11.53 9.52 4.65
C ALA A 87 -10.89 10.63 5.52
N GLY A 88 -11.64 11.70 5.79
CA GLY A 88 -11.19 12.79 6.67
C GLY A 88 -11.17 12.40 8.16
N LEU A 89 -12.06 11.50 8.58
CA LEU A 89 -12.22 11.08 9.97
C LEU A 89 -11.43 9.82 10.33
N ALA A 90 -10.93 9.08 9.35
CA ALA A 90 -10.29 7.77 9.51
C ALA A 90 -9.07 7.75 10.45
N GLY A 91 -8.50 8.90 10.83
CA GLY A 91 -7.38 8.97 11.77
C GLY A 91 -7.74 8.70 13.23
N ARG A 92 -9.04 8.66 13.55
CA ARG A 92 -9.54 8.38 14.90
C ARG A 92 -10.55 7.24 14.85
N PRO A 93 -10.13 6.00 15.16
CA PRO A 93 -11.04 4.86 15.25
C PRO A 93 -12.18 5.12 16.23
N ALA A 94 -13.32 4.46 16.01
CA ALA A 94 -14.46 4.55 16.93
C ALA A 94 -14.16 3.90 18.30
N SER A 95 -13.21 2.96 18.35
CA SER A 95 -12.68 2.35 19.57
C SER A 95 -11.83 3.31 20.42
N GLY A 96 -11.43 4.46 19.87
CA GLY A 96 -10.48 5.38 20.49
C GLY A 96 -9.06 5.25 19.92
N GLY A 97 -8.14 6.07 20.41
CA GLY A 97 -6.74 6.06 19.96
C GLY A 97 -6.50 6.75 18.60
N GLN A 98 -5.38 6.40 17.99
CA GLN A 98 -4.87 6.99 16.75
C GLN A 98 -4.71 5.87 15.71
N ALA A 99 -5.28 6.08 14.52
CA ALA A 99 -4.95 5.30 13.34
C ALA A 99 -4.03 6.11 12.43
N TRP A 100 -2.91 5.51 12.06
CA TRP A 100 -1.82 6.18 11.36
C TRP A 100 -1.98 6.03 9.85
N PRO A 101 -1.79 7.10 9.06
CA PRO A 101 -1.75 7.01 7.60
C PRO A 101 -0.39 6.51 7.10
N GLY A 102 -0.29 6.17 5.82
CA GLY A 102 0.98 5.94 5.13
C GLY A 102 1.63 4.59 5.36
N TRP A 103 0.89 3.62 5.91
CA TRP A 103 1.36 2.25 6.07
C TRP A 103 0.93 1.37 4.91
N GLU A 104 -0.36 1.45 4.58
CA GLU A 104 -0.97 0.67 3.52
C GLU A 104 -1.63 1.65 2.55
N ASP A 105 -0.84 2.12 1.59
CA ASP A 105 -1.25 2.94 0.45
C ASP A 105 -0.92 2.15 -0.82
N SER A 106 -1.76 1.16 -1.12
CA SER A 106 -1.47 0.11 -2.08
C SER A 106 -2.15 0.31 -3.42
N ALA A 107 -1.44 -0.10 -4.46
CA ALA A 107 -1.96 -0.30 -5.80
C ALA A 107 -2.07 -1.80 -6.07
N VAL A 108 -3.30 -2.32 -5.96
CA VAL A 108 -3.60 -3.74 -6.17
C VAL A 108 -4.36 -3.88 -7.49
N PRO A 109 -3.97 -4.76 -8.42
CA PRO A 109 -4.76 -5.02 -9.62
C PRO A 109 -6.24 -5.24 -9.26
N PRO A 110 -7.21 -4.53 -9.87
CA PRO A 110 -8.62 -4.58 -9.46
C PRO A 110 -9.22 -6.00 -9.41
N GLU A 111 -8.75 -6.90 -10.27
CA GLU A 111 -9.08 -8.31 -10.31
C GLU A 111 -8.65 -9.09 -9.05
N ASN A 112 -7.58 -8.67 -8.39
CA ASN A 112 -7.03 -9.32 -7.20
C ASN A 112 -7.52 -8.66 -5.89
N LEU A 113 -8.11 -7.47 -5.98
CA LEU A 113 -8.52 -6.69 -4.82
C LEU A 113 -9.51 -7.42 -3.90
N GLY A 114 -10.41 -8.23 -4.48
CA GLY A 114 -11.40 -8.99 -3.72
C GLY A 114 -10.80 -10.05 -2.78
N ALA A 115 -9.68 -10.67 -3.18
CA ALA A 115 -8.94 -11.63 -2.35
C ALA A 115 -7.97 -10.91 -1.39
N TYR A 116 -7.36 -9.82 -1.86
CA TYR A 116 -6.39 -9.04 -1.09
C TYR A 116 -6.94 -8.48 0.22
N LEU A 117 -8.15 -7.89 0.21
CA LEU A 117 -8.69 -7.20 1.38
C LEU A 117 -8.95 -8.13 2.58
N PRO A 118 -9.59 -9.32 2.40
CA PRO A 118 -9.71 -10.29 3.49
C PRO A 118 -8.36 -10.79 4.04
N ASP A 119 -7.37 -11.02 3.19
CA ASP A 119 -6.05 -11.50 3.62
C ASP A 119 -5.32 -10.44 4.45
N LEU A 120 -5.38 -9.18 4.02
CA LEU A 120 -4.87 -8.04 4.76
C LEU A 120 -5.60 -7.86 6.11
N GLU A 121 -6.93 -8.01 6.12
CA GLU A 121 -7.72 -7.95 7.35
C GLU A 121 -7.32 -9.07 8.32
N ALA A 122 -7.14 -10.31 7.83
CA ALA A 122 -6.70 -11.43 8.63
C ALA A 122 -5.30 -11.22 9.21
N LEU A 123 -4.37 -10.65 8.43
CA LEU A 123 -3.03 -10.28 8.91
C LEU A 123 -3.11 -9.26 10.04
N MET A 124 -3.89 -8.19 9.87
CA MET A 124 -4.08 -7.17 10.91
C MET A 124 -4.68 -7.79 12.18
N GLN A 125 -5.72 -8.60 12.05
CA GLN A 125 -6.36 -9.27 13.19
C GLN A 125 -5.39 -10.20 13.93
N GLY A 126 -4.48 -10.87 13.22
CA GLY A 126 -3.44 -11.73 13.81
C GLY A 126 -2.49 -10.99 14.74
N GLU A 127 -2.25 -9.69 14.50
CA GLU A 127 -1.46 -8.80 15.34
C GLU A 127 -2.32 -7.95 16.31
N GLY A 128 -3.63 -8.20 16.37
CA GLY A 128 -4.57 -7.43 17.19
C GLY A 128 -4.79 -5.99 16.71
N LEU A 129 -4.55 -5.73 15.43
CA LEU A 129 -4.70 -4.43 14.79
C LEU A 129 -6.08 -4.29 14.13
N SER A 130 -6.54 -3.05 14.02
CA SER A 130 -7.68 -2.63 13.21
C SER A 130 -7.22 -1.68 12.10
N GLY A 131 -7.79 -1.87 10.91
CA GLY A 131 -7.62 -0.98 9.78
C GLY A 131 -8.92 -0.25 9.44
N LEU A 132 -8.80 1.00 8.98
CA LEU A 132 -9.89 1.72 8.33
C LEU A 132 -9.59 1.86 6.84
N ALA A 133 -10.20 1.00 6.04
CA ALA A 133 -10.00 0.93 4.60
C ALA A 133 -10.92 1.88 3.83
N TYR A 134 -10.34 2.63 2.89
CA TYR A 134 -11.05 3.46 1.93
C TYR A 134 -10.20 3.66 0.68
N GLY A 135 -10.81 4.01 -0.44
CA GLY A 135 -10.06 4.35 -1.65
C GLY A 135 -10.83 4.12 -2.93
N HIS A 136 -10.13 4.39 -4.04
CA HIS A 136 -10.61 4.23 -5.40
C HIS A 136 -10.45 2.76 -5.84
N PHE A 137 -11.31 1.89 -5.30
CA PHE A 137 -11.20 0.43 -5.48
C PHE A 137 -11.27 0.01 -6.96
N GLY A 138 -12.03 0.73 -7.79
CA GLY A 138 -12.06 0.48 -9.24
C GLY A 138 -10.72 0.67 -9.94
N ASN A 139 -9.83 1.47 -9.36
CA ASN A 139 -8.48 1.72 -9.86
C ASN A 139 -7.42 0.89 -9.11
N GLY A 140 -7.85 0.05 -8.16
CA GLY A 140 -6.93 -0.70 -7.34
C GLY A 140 -6.25 0.10 -6.23
N CYS A 141 -6.66 1.37 -6.00
CA CYS A 141 -6.04 2.22 -4.99
C CYS A 141 -6.73 2.02 -3.64
N VAL A 142 -6.01 1.42 -2.69
CA VAL A 142 -6.48 1.14 -1.33
C VAL A 142 -5.66 1.94 -0.35
N HIS A 143 -6.34 2.65 0.55
CA HIS A 143 -5.74 3.32 1.69
C HIS A 143 -6.26 2.68 2.96
N VAL A 144 -5.37 2.27 3.85
CA VAL A 144 -5.75 1.79 5.18
C VAL A 144 -5.01 2.60 6.22
N ARG A 145 -5.78 3.14 7.17
CA ARG A 145 -5.21 3.70 8.39
C ARG A 145 -5.22 2.64 9.47
N ILE A 146 -4.05 2.32 10.00
CA ILE A 146 -3.84 1.20 10.92
C ILE A 146 -3.54 1.75 12.32
N ASP A 147 -4.17 1.17 13.33
CA ASP A 147 -4.06 1.57 14.74
C ASP A 147 -2.81 1.02 15.46
N PHE A 148 -1.65 1.06 14.78
CA PHE A 148 -0.40 0.59 15.39
C PHE A 148 -0.17 1.23 16.77
N PRO A 149 0.13 0.42 17.81
CA PRO A 149 0.38 0.91 19.15
C PRO A 149 1.80 1.46 19.28
N LEU A 150 2.17 2.46 18.45
CA LEU A 150 3.54 2.97 18.32
C LEU A 150 4.10 3.52 19.63
N GLU A 151 3.24 4.05 20.50
CA GLU A 151 3.62 4.62 21.80
C GLU A 151 3.83 3.55 22.88
N GLU A 152 3.21 2.37 22.72
CA GLU A 152 3.20 1.31 23.74
C GLU A 152 4.08 0.12 23.35
N ASN A 153 4.00 -0.32 22.09
CA ASN A 153 4.68 -1.49 21.57
C ASN A 153 4.94 -1.42 20.05
N ALA A 154 6.00 -0.70 19.67
CA ALA A 154 6.42 -0.61 18.27
C ALA A 154 6.84 -1.96 17.64
N ALA A 155 7.03 -3.04 18.42
CA ALA A 155 7.36 -4.35 17.88
C ALA A 155 6.18 -4.99 17.12
N VAL A 156 4.93 -4.58 17.40
CA VAL A 156 3.74 -5.02 16.64
C VAL A 156 3.87 -4.60 15.18
N MET A 157 4.21 -3.33 14.94
CA MET A 157 4.43 -2.79 13.60
C MET A 157 5.56 -3.52 12.87
N ARG A 158 6.66 -3.84 13.57
CA ARG A 158 7.75 -4.62 12.98
C ARG A 158 7.30 -6.02 12.53
N ARG A 159 6.58 -6.77 13.39
CA ARG A 159 6.10 -8.11 13.02
C ARG A 159 5.11 -8.07 11.86
N PHE A 160 4.23 -7.08 11.84
CA PHE A 160 3.30 -6.85 10.74
C PHE A 160 4.04 -6.60 9.42
N LEU A 161 5.06 -5.74 9.41
CA LEU A 161 5.84 -5.45 8.20
C LEU A 161 6.74 -6.61 7.75
N GLU A 162 7.19 -7.44 8.69
CA GLU A 162 8.07 -8.58 8.44
C GLU A 162 7.30 -9.92 8.33
N PHE A 163 5.97 -9.87 8.17
CA PHE A 163 5.09 -11.04 8.27
C PHE A 163 5.42 -12.12 7.24
N LEU A 164 5.95 -11.74 6.07
CA LEU A 164 6.25 -12.66 4.98
C LEU A 164 7.16 -13.80 5.47
N THR A 165 8.14 -13.47 6.31
CA THR A 165 9.07 -14.46 6.90
C THR A 165 8.43 -15.35 7.98
N SER A 166 7.18 -15.08 8.36
CA SER A 166 6.47 -15.80 9.43
C SER A 166 5.44 -16.81 8.92
N ILE A 167 5.02 -16.72 7.65
CA ILE A 167 3.93 -17.55 7.09
C ILE A 167 4.43 -18.77 6.32
N GLY A 168 5.72 -19.12 6.45
CA GLY A 168 6.31 -20.25 5.73
C GLY A 168 6.32 -20.07 4.21
N TRP A 169 6.22 -18.82 3.74
CA TRP A 169 6.35 -18.50 2.32
C TRP A 169 7.76 -18.83 1.83
N GLU A 170 7.85 -19.59 0.75
CA GLU A 170 9.11 -19.96 0.12
C GLU A 170 9.48 -18.89 -0.93
N ALA A 171 10.63 -18.26 -0.72
CA ALA A 171 11.11 -17.21 -1.61
C ALA A 171 11.52 -17.80 -2.98
N PRO A 172 11.15 -17.14 -4.10
CA PRO A 172 11.59 -17.57 -5.43
C PRO A 172 13.10 -17.38 -5.59
N SER A 173 13.72 -18.18 -6.46
CA SER A 173 15.14 -18.03 -6.78
C SER A 173 15.39 -16.84 -7.72
N SER A 174 16.41 -16.04 -7.41
CA SER A 174 16.84 -14.88 -8.21
C SER A 174 18.31 -15.00 -8.63
N ASP A 175 19.19 -15.50 -7.75
CA ASP A 175 20.65 -15.64 -7.95
C ASP A 175 21.37 -14.32 -8.36
N GLU A 176 20.74 -13.16 -8.12
CA GLU A 176 21.23 -11.88 -8.58
C GLU A 176 22.37 -11.33 -7.71
N ARG A 177 23.32 -10.63 -8.35
CA ARG A 177 24.39 -9.90 -7.65
C ARG A 177 23.93 -8.48 -7.38
N LEU A 178 23.71 -8.14 -6.11
CA LEU A 178 23.09 -6.89 -5.69
C LEU A 178 24.07 -6.04 -4.86
N LEU A 179 24.01 -4.73 -5.08
CA LEU A 179 24.57 -3.71 -4.20
C LEU A 179 23.40 -3.02 -3.50
N ALA A 180 23.15 -3.40 -2.26
CA ALA A 180 22.03 -2.88 -1.47
C ALA A 180 22.42 -1.56 -0.79
N GLN A 181 21.56 -0.54 -0.92
CA GLN A 181 21.60 0.69 -0.14
C GLN A 181 20.42 0.67 0.84
N PRO A 182 20.63 0.20 2.09
CA PRO A 182 19.60 0.27 3.12
C PRO A 182 19.14 1.71 3.31
N HIS A 183 17.84 1.89 3.54
CA HIS A 183 17.30 3.22 3.81
C HIS A 183 17.83 3.74 5.17
N CYS A 184 18.11 5.03 5.29
CA CYS A 184 18.74 5.58 6.51
C CYS A 184 17.94 5.29 7.78
N HIS A 185 16.60 5.29 7.71
CA HIS A 185 15.75 4.94 8.84
C HIS A 185 15.79 3.44 9.18
N GLN A 186 15.85 2.58 8.15
CA GLN A 186 15.98 1.14 8.31
C GLN A 186 17.33 0.80 8.95
N TYR A 187 18.42 1.41 8.49
CA TYR A 187 19.74 1.30 9.11
C TYR A 187 19.76 1.74 10.58
N ALA A 188 19.06 2.84 10.93
CA ALA A 188 19.15 3.43 12.26
C ALA A 188 18.20 2.82 13.30
N VAL A 189 17.05 2.28 12.89
CA VAL A 189 15.95 1.93 13.82
C VAL A 189 15.45 0.50 13.62
N ILE A 190 15.24 0.06 12.38
CA ILE A 190 14.56 -1.20 12.08
C ILE A 190 15.57 -2.37 12.02
N GLY A 191 16.73 -2.15 11.41
CA GLY A 191 17.67 -3.19 10.99
C GLY A 191 17.41 -3.62 9.54
N TYR A 192 18.40 -4.27 8.91
CA TYR A 192 18.34 -4.78 7.54
C TYR A 192 18.46 -6.32 7.48
N ASP A 193 18.47 -6.98 8.64
CA ASP A 193 18.78 -8.42 8.73
C ASP A 193 17.69 -9.30 8.10
N LYS A 194 16.44 -8.84 8.12
CA LYS A 194 15.31 -9.57 7.53
C LYS A 194 15.33 -9.50 6.01
N ASP A 195 15.62 -8.33 5.45
CA ASP A 195 15.84 -8.13 4.03
C ASP A 195 17.03 -8.98 3.54
N LEU A 196 18.13 -9.01 4.31
CA LEU A 196 19.29 -9.85 3.99
C LEU A 196 18.96 -11.35 4.06
N ALA A 197 18.22 -11.79 5.07
CA ALA A 197 17.80 -13.19 5.19
C ALA A 197 16.87 -13.60 4.03
N LEU A 198 16.01 -12.70 3.57
CA LEU A 198 15.17 -12.91 2.41
C LEU A 198 16.01 -13.00 1.13
N LEU A 199 16.93 -12.06 0.91
CA LEU A 199 17.80 -12.06 -0.26
C LEU A 199 18.73 -13.29 -0.29
N ASP A 200 19.23 -13.74 0.86
CA ASP A 200 20.01 -14.97 1.00
C ASP A 200 19.15 -16.21 0.65
N ALA A 201 17.90 -16.26 1.11
CA ALA A 201 16.95 -17.32 0.75
C ALA A 201 16.63 -17.35 -0.75
N MET A 202 16.67 -16.19 -1.42
CA MET A 202 16.52 -16.06 -2.88
C MET A 202 17.80 -16.41 -3.67
N GLY A 203 18.90 -16.74 -2.99
CA GLY A 203 20.20 -17.06 -3.61
C GLY A 203 21.03 -15.85 -4.05
N CYS A 204 20.66 -14.63 -3.65
CA CYS A 204 21.33 -13.42 -4.10
C CYS A 204 22.73 -13.24 -3.46
N ASP A 205 23.72 -12.82 -4.26
CA ASP A 205 25.01 -12.32 -3.77
C ASP A 205 24.87 -10.84 -3.44
N VAL A 206 24.69 -10.51 -2.15
CA VAL A 206 24.42 -9.14 -1.69
C VAL A 206 25.66 -8.50 -1.07
N GLU A 207 26.02 -7.33 -1.57
CA GLU A 207 26.93 -6.41 -0.90
C GLU A 207 26.16 -5.21 -0.37
N VAL A 208 26.37 -4.86 0.91
CA VAL A 208 25.68 -3.72 1.53
C VAL A 208 26.56 -2.47 1.51
N SER A 209 26.00 -1.37 1.01
CA SER A 209 26.57 -0.04 1.11
C SER A 209 26.39 0.53 2.52
N SER A 210 27.44 1.15 3.05
CA SER A 210 27.40 1.87 4.33
C SER A 210 27.20 3.37 4.10
N GLY A 211 26.43 4.01 4.97
CA GLY A 211 26.24 5.46 4.95
C GLY A 211 24.99 5.91 4.18
N CYS A 212 24.92 7.21 3.92
CA CYS A 212 23.78 7.86 3.28
C CYS A 212 24.03 8.07 1.78
N CYS A 213 22.96 8.12 0.99
CA CYS A 213 23.03 8.52 -0.42
C CYS A 213 23.33 10.02 -0.60
N GLY A 214 23.22 10.86 0.43
CA GLY A 214 23.47 12.30 0.36
C GLY A 214 22.25 13.19 0.15
N LEU A 215 21.09 12.64 -0.26
CA LEU A 215 19.87 13.44 -0.43
C LEU A 215 19.04 13.64 0.85
N ALA A 216 18.98 12.63 1.73
CA ALA A 216 18.22 12.62 3.00
C ALA A 216 16.98 13.55 3.03
N GLY A 217 15.86 13.07 2.50
CA GLY A 217 14.68 13.93 2.29
C GLY A 217 14.94 14.94 1.16
N ASN A 218 14.73 16.22 1.44
CA ASN A 218 15.01 17.31 0.51
C ASN A 218 16.41 17.93 0.69
N PHE A 219 17.22 17.48 1.67
CA PHE A 219 18.48 18.12 2.06
C PHE A 219 19.39 18.39 0.85
N GLY A 220 19.65 17.38 0.02
CA GLY A 220 20.54 17.54 -1.13
C GLY A 220 19.95 18.34 -2.31
N MET A 221 18.64 18.61 -2.28
CA MET A 221 17.95 19.47 -3.24
C MET A 221 17.88 20.93 -2.78
N GLU A 222 18.23 21.22 -1.51
CA GLU A 222 18.23 22.58 -0.99
C GLU A 222 19.41 23.40 -1.52
N LYS A 223 19.13 24.67 -1.81
CA LYS A 223 20.14 25.59 -2.33
C LYS A 223 21.30 25.71 -1.34
N GLY A 224 22.50 25.38 -1.81
CA GLY A 224 23.74 25.43 -1.02
C GLY A 224 24.17 24.09 -0.44
N HIS A 225 23.38 23.02 -0.58
CA HIS A 225 23.73 21.69 -0.06
C HIS A 225 24.27 20.72 -1.11
N TYR A 226 24.23 21.08 -2.40
CA TYR A 226 24.59 20.19 -3.50
C TYR A 226 25.98 19.56 -3.34
N GLU A 227 27.02 20.36 -3.07
CA GLU A 227 28.39 19.85 -2.95
C GLU A 227 28.55 18.86 -1.78
N VAL A 228 27.87 19.12 -0.66
CA VAL A 228 27.87 18.23 0.51
C VAL A 228 27.12 16.94 0.19
N SER A 229 25.96 17.03 -0.45
CA SER A 229 25.16 15.90 -0.92
C SER A 229 25.97 14.97 -1.83
N VAL A 230 26.64 15.54 -2.85
CA VAL A 230 27.52 14.79 -3.76
C VAL A 230 28.66 14.16 -2.99
N THR A 231 29.33 14.90 -2.09
CA THR A 231 30.46 14.36 -1.30
C THR A 231 30.04 13.15 -0.47
N ILE A 232 28.87 13.18 0.17
CA ILE A 232 28.34 12.05 0.93
C ILE A 232 28.08 10.85 0.02
N ALA A 233 27.43 11.07 -1.13
CA ALA A 233 27.12 10.02 -2.10
C ALA A 233 28.39 9.32 -2.63
N GLU A 234 29.41 10.13 -2.94
CA GLU A 234 30.72 9.74 -3.44
C GLU A 234 31.52 8.89 -2.45
N GLN A 235 31.26 9.03 -1.15
CA GLN A 235 31.89 8.23 -0.09
C GLN A 235 31.12 6.94 0.23
N GLY A 236 29.84 6.88 -0.13
CA GLY A 236 28.96 5.73 0.12
C GLY A 236 28.66 4.94 -1.15
N ILE A 237 27.39 4.92 -1.54
CA ILE A 237 26.87 4.08 -2.61
C ILE A 237 27.58 4.26 -3.95
N LEU A 238 27.96 5.50 -4.32
CA LEU A 238 28.58 5.76 -5.62
C LEU A 238 30.01 5.22 -5.68
N ALA A 239 30.72 5.22 -4.57
CA ALA A 239 32.05 4.62 -4.49
C ALA A 239 31.98 3.12 -4.82
N LYS A 240 31.06 2.41 -4.15
CA LYS A 240 30.86 0.97 -4.37
C LYS A 240 30.32 0.65 -5.76
N ALA A 241 29.36 1.45 -6.25
CA ALA A 241 28.78 1.29 -7.56
C ALA A 241 29.80 1.43 -8.71
N ARG A 242 30.93 2.13 -8.49
CA ARG A 242 32.04 2.22 -9.45
C ARG A 242 33.03 1.07 -9.35
N THR A 243 33.25 0.52 -8.15
CA THR A 243 34.22 -0.56 -7.95
C THR A 243 33.68 -1.93 -8.40
N ASP A 244 32.37 -2.13 -8.35
CA ASP A 244 31.70 -3.32 -8.87
C ASP A 244 30.49 -2.90 -9.74
N PRO A 245 30.73 -2.49 -11.01
CA PRO A 245 29.68 -1.98 -11.89
C PRO A 245 28.70 -3.08 -12.34
N ASP A 246 29.06 -4.35 -12.20
CA ASP A 246 28.24 -5.49 -12.63
C ASP A 246 27.13 -5.82 -11.62
N ARG A 247 27.27 -5.41 -10.35
CA ARG A 247 26.18 -5.54 -9.35
C ARG A 247 25.03 -4.59 -9.66
N ALA A 248 23.81 -5.10 -9.72
CA ALA A 248 22.62 -4.25 -9.82
C ALA A 248 22.37 -3.51 -8.50
N ILE A 249 21.85 -2.28 -8.57
CA ILE A 249 21.62 -1.47 -7.36
C ILE A 249 20.24 -1.76 -6.81
N LEU A 250 20.18 -2.13 -5.53
CA LEU A 250 18.94 -2.33 -4.77
C LEU A 250 18.77 -1.15 -3.80
N ALA A 251 17.71 -0.37 -3.97
CA ALA A 251 17.41 0.78 -3.12
C ALA A 251 15.90 1.08 -3.08
N ASP A 252 15.29 0.86 -1.90
CA ASP A 252 13.85 1.07 -1.70
C ASP A 252 13.47 2.54 -1.54
N GLY A 253 14.41 3.38 -1.10
CA GLY A 253 14.20 4.82 -0.92
C GLY A 253 14.22 5.61 -2.23
N PHE A 254 13.17 6.40 -2.48
CA PHE A 254 13.09 7.31 -3.62
C PHE A 254 14.33 8.21 -3.74
N SER A 255 14.74 8.87 -2.64
CA SER A 255 15.94 9.72 -2.63
C SER A 255 17.21 8.95 -3.00
N CYS A 256 17.37 7.70 -2.56
CA CYS A 256 18.55 6.90 -2.91
C CYS A 256 18.58 6.59 -4.41
N ARG A 257 17.44 6.18 -4.99
CA ARG A 257 17.32 5.92 -6.43
C ARG A 257 17.57 7.18 -7.27
N THR A 258 17.00 8.32 -6.87
CA THR A 258 17.21 9.60 -7.56
C THR A 258 18.68 9.98 -7.57
N GLN A 259 19.37 9.92 -6.41
CA GLN A 259 20.77 10.29 -6.36
C GLN A 259 21.65 9.37 -7.24
N VAL A 260 21.40 8.06 -7.19
CA VAL A 260 22.14 7.09 -8.01
C VAL A 260 21.91 7.34 -9.50
N SER A 261 20.67 7.59 -9.89
CA SER A 261 20.32 7.96 -11.27
C SER A 261 21.02 9.24 -11.69
N ASP A 262 20.95 10.30 -10.89
CA ASP A 262 21.45 11.63 -11.23
C ASP A 262 22.98 11.69 -11.30
N LEU A 263 23.67 11.00 -10.38
CA LEU A 263 25.13 11.11 -10.25
C LEU A 263 25.91 9.95 -10.89
N ALA A 264 25.31 8.75 -11.01
CA ALA A 264 25.95 7.60 -11.66
C ALA A 264 25.32 7.21 -12.99
N GLY A 265 24.14 7.74 -13.35
CA GLY A 265 23.41 7.32 -14.56
C GLY A 265 22.96 5.86 -14.51
N ARG A 266 22.80 5.28 -13.32
CA ARG A 266 22.45 3.87 -13.11
C ARG A 266 21.01 3.74 -12.62
N GLY A 267 20.30 2.74 -13.14
CA GLY A 267 19.00 2.32 -12.60
C GLY A 267 19.16 1.67 -11.22
N SER A 268 18.10 1.68 -10.44
CA SER A 268 18.01 1.00 -9.14
C SER A 268 16.64 0.36 -9.02
N ARG A 269 16.55 -0.79 -8.35
CA ARG A 269 15.30 -1.51 -8.11
C ARG A 269 14.92 -1.52 -6.63
N HIS A 270 13.62 -1.57 -6.36
CA HIS A 270 13.05 -1.87 -5.05
C HIS A 270 13.06 -3.39 -4.81
N LEU A 271 13.12 -3.82 -3.56
CA LEU A 271 13.13 -5.24 -3.19
C LEU A 271 11.93 -6.00 -3.77
N VAL A 272 10.74 -5.43 -3.69
CA VAL A 272 9.52 -5.97 -4.32
C VAL A 272 9.64 -6.16 -5.84
N GLU A 273 10.42 -5.36 -6.56
CA GLU A 273 10.64 -5.56 -8.00
C GLU A 273 11.55 -6.78 -8.24
N VAL A 274 12.57 -6.98 -7.40
CA VAL A 274 13.43 -8.18 -7.47
C VAL A 274 12.62 -9.44 -7.17
N ILE A 275 11.72 -9.39 -6.18
CA ILE A 275 10.82 -10.49 -5.85
C ILE A 275 9.85 -10.76 -7.00
N ALA A 276 9.20 -9.72 -7.53
CA ALA A 276 8.25 -9.85 -8.64
C ALA A 276 8.91 -10.45 -9.89
N ASP A 277 10.08 -9.95 -10.30
CA ASP A 277 10.85 -10.50 -11.42
C ASP A 277 11.24 -11.96 -11.19
N ALA A 278 11.52 -12.35 -9.94
CA ALA A 278 11.84 -13.73 -9.59
C ALA A 278 10.60 -14.65 -9.64
N LEU A 279 9.45 -14.17 -9.15
CA LEU A 279 8.17 -14.88 -9.24
C LEU A 279 7.76 -15.13 -10.69
N ASP A 280 7.87 -14.12 -11.55
CA ASP A 280 7.53 -14.25 -12.98
C ASP A 280 8.44 -15.24 -13.74
N ARG A 281 9.63 -15.52 -13.19
CA ARG A 281 10.60 -16.48 -13.74
C ARG A 281 10.45 -17.88 -13.16
N ASP A 282 9.73 -18.04 -12.06
CA ASP A 282 9.55 -19.32 -11.36
C ASP A 282 8.20 -19.97 -11.72
N PRO A 283 8.20 -21.03 -12.55
CA PRO A 283 6.97 -21.72 -12.92
C PRO A 283 6.25 -22.38 -11.73
N ALA A 284 6.93 -22.57 -10.60
CA ALA A 284 6.34 -23.19 -9.40
C ALA A 284 5.36 -22.26 -8.66
N HIS A 285 5.41 -20.95 -8.90
CA HIS A 285 4.59 -19.95 -8.20
C HIS A 285 3.40 -19.43 -9.02
N GLU A 286 3.21 -19.87 -10.26
CA GLU A 286 2.02 -19.53 -11.07
C GLU A 286 0.72 -20.21 -10.56
N ASP A 287 0.83 -21.31 -9.82
CA ASP A 287 -0.29 -22.19 -9.41
C ASP A 287 -0.59 -22.20 -7.89
N ALA A 288 0.04 -21.34 -7.08
CA ALA A 288 -0.07 -21.32 -5.62
C ALA A 288 -1.12 -20.34 -5.07
#